data_AF-A0A7C4JQJ9-F1
#
_entry.id   AF-A0A7C4JQJ9-F1
#
_cell.length_a   1.000
_cell.length_b   1.000
_cell.length_c   1.000
_cell.angle_alpha   90.00
_cell.angle_beta   90.00
_cell.angle_gamma   90.00
#
_symmetry.space_group_name_H-M   'P 1'
#
loop_
_entity.id
_entity.type
_entity.pdbx_description
1 polymer ?
#
loop_
_entity_poly.entity_id
_entity_poly.type
_entity_poly.pdbx_seq_one_letter_code
_entity_poly.pdbx_strand_id
1 'polypeptide(L)'
;MEELKNYSQRAMERLIEKAPSGEYTFIDYLDDDGFENRDIPIKVKIIFKEKKALVDFSGSASQVKGCVNAPKAVTCSAVYYVFLSLLNTIGEYPINHGCFKPIEIITKLTIIVSATYPSAVAGGNVETSQRIVDVLLGALSKAFPELIPASSCGTMNNLLGKVNLFVERGDKIIIETPGGGGWRKEE
;
A
#
# COMPACT_ATOMS: atom_id res chain seq x y z
N MET A 1 -5.11 -9.44 28.56
CA MET A 1 -5.35 -9.09 27.15
C MET A 1 -5.21 -7.58 26.90
N GLU A 2 -5.85 -6.72 27.71
CA GLU A 2 -5.80 -5.26 27.49
C GLU A 2 -4.40 -4.66 27.72
N GLU A 3 -3.68 -5.08 28.75
CA GLU A 3 -2.30 -4.63 29.00
C GLU A 3 -1.35 -4.91 27.82
N LEU A 4 -1.52 -6.04 27.13
CA LEU A 4 -0.73 -6.38 25.95
C LEU A 4 -1.04 -5.43 24.77
N LYS A 5 -2.31 -5.06 24.59
CA LYS A 5 -2.71 -4.05 23.60
C LYS A 5 -2.16 -2.68 23.95
N ASN A 6 -2.21 -2.29 25.23
CA ASN A 6 -1.66 -1.01 25.70
C ASN A 6 -0.13 -0.95 25.50
N TYR A 7 0.58 -2.06 25.75
CA TYR A 7 2.01 -2.16 25.46
C TYR A 7 2.31 -1.95 23.98
N SER A 8 1.56 -2.61 23.11
CA SER A 8 1.73 -2.54 21.65
C SER A 8 1.38 -1.15 21.09
N GLN A 9 0.36 -0.51 21.66
CA GLN A 9 0.02 0.88 21.37
C GLN A 9 1.18 1.81 21.71
N ARG A 10 1.72 1.73 22.94
CA ARG A 10 2.87 2.57 23.35
C ARG A 10 4.11 2.34 22.47
N ALA A 11 4.31 1.13 21.96
CA ALA A 11 5.41 0.84 21.03
C ALA A 11 5.23 1.57 19.69
N MET A 12 4.02 1.54 19.11
CA MET A 12 3.71 2.29 17.89
C MET A 12 3.78 3.81 18.12
N GLU A 13 3.29 4.31 19.26
CA GLU A 13 3.41 5.73 19.61
C GLU A 13 4.88 6.19 19.66
N ARG A 14 5.79 5.38 20.22
CA ARG A 14 7.23 5.66 20.22
C ARG A 14 7.85 5.69 18.82
N LEU A 15 7.38 4.85 17.90
CA LEU A 15 7.80 4.93 16.51
C LEU A 15 7.35 6.26 15.89
N ILE A 16 6.09 6.63 16.10
CA ILE A 16 5.50 7.87 15.57
C ILE A 16 6.23 9.10 16.12
N GLU A 17 6.61 9.11 17.41
CA GLU A 17 7.39 10.20 18.02
C GLU A 17 8.77 10.42 17.39
N LYS A 18 9.33 9.41 16.70
CA LYS A 18 10.59 9.57 15.96
C LYS A 18 10.41 10.30 14.63
N ALA A 19 9.20 10.37 14.08
CA ALA A 19 8.94 11.14 12.87
C ALA A 19 8.97 12.65 13.21
N PRO A 20 9.69 13.48 12.44
CA PRO A 20 9.57 14.93 12.60
C PRO A 20 8.12 15.35 12.37
N SER A 21 7.58 16.19 13.26
CA SER A 21 6.20 16.69 13.12
C SER A 21 6.05 17.45 11.80
N GLY A 22 5.00 17.14 11.05
CA GLY A 22 4.78 17.73 9.73
C GLY A 22 3.81 16.94 8.87
N GLU A 23 3.64 17.42 7.65
CA GLU A 23 2.83 16.81 6.61
C GLU A 23 3.72 16.31 5.48
N TYR A 24 3.54 15.05 5.11
CA TYR A 24 4.33 14.38 4.09
C TYR A 24 3.41 13.82 3.02
N THR A 25 3.57 14.31 1.79
CA THR A 25 2.71 13.91 0.67
C THR A 25 3.50 13.13 -0.37
N PHE A 26 2.85 12.17 -1.00
CA PHE A 26 3.37 11.49 -2.18
C PHE A 26 2.24 11.10 -3.11
N ILE A 27 2.56 11.04 -4.40
CA ILE A 27 1.64 10.65 -5.45
C ILE A 27 2.37 9.70 -6.37
N ASP A 28 1.68 8.63 -6.74
CA ASP A 28 2.12 7.72 -7.78
C ASP A 28 0.90 7.15 -8.51
N TYR A 29 1.12 6.42 -9.59
CA TYR A 29 0.09 6.10 -10.57
C TYR A 29 0.05 4.61 -10.89
N LEU A 30 -1.14 4.03 -10.98
CA LEU A 30 -1.33 2.80 -11.76
C LEU A 30 -1.46 3.18 -13.24
N ASP A 31 -0.91 2.38 -14.14
CA ASP A 31 -0.87 2.69 -15.58
C ASP A 31 -2.28 2.83 -16.19
N ASP A 32 -3.10 1.78 -16.13
CA ASP A 32 -4.49 1.82 -16.59
C ASP A 32 -5.38 0.77 -15.87
N ASP A 33 -6.66 0.70 -16.26
CA ASP A 33 -7.64 -0.27 -15.74
C ASP A 33 -8.05 -1.35 -16.77
N GLY A 34 -7.41 -1.38 -17.94
CA GLY A 34 -7.75 -2.24 -19.07
C GLY A 34 -8.99 -1.80 -19.88
N PHE A 35 -9.64 -0.70 -19.52
CA PHE A 35 -10.77 -0.11 -20.26
C PHE A 35 -10.46 1.26 -20.83
N GLU A 36 -9.71 2.08 -20.09
CA GLU A 36 -9.30 3.43 -20.48
C GLU A 36 -7.78 3.52 -20.42
N ASN A 37 -7.11 4.01 -21.46
CA ASN A 37 -5.66 4.22 -21.44
C ASN A 37 -5.32 5.54 -20.73
N ARG A 38 -5.33 5.52 -19.40
CA ARG A 38 -4.96 6.67 -18.56
C ARG A 38 -4.42 6.27 -17.20
N ASP A 39 -3.43 7.02 -16.74
CA ASP A 39 -2.88 6.91 -15.40
C ASP A 39 -3.95 7.14 -14.32
N ILE A 40 -3.92 6.31 -13.28
CA ILE A 40 -4.85 6.35 -12.15
C ILE A 40 -4.08 6.78 -10.90
N PRO A 41 -4.21 8.04 -10.45
CA PRO A 41 -3.42 8.54 -9.31
C PRO A 41 -3.88 7.94 -7.98
N ILE A 42 -2.91 7.45 -7.22
CA ILE A 42 -3.03 7.17 -5.78
C ILE A 42 -2.23 8.24 -5.04
N LYS A 43 -2.90 8.95 -4.13
CA LYS A 43 -2.31 10.05 -3.37
C LYS A 43 -2.41 9.76 -1.90
N VAL A 44 -1.32 9.99 -1.18
CA VAL A 44 -1.30 9.91 0.28
C VAL A 44 -0.75 11.20 0.86
N LYS A 45 -1.34 11.60 1.99
CA LYS A 45 -0.82 12.63 2.89
C LYS A 45 -0.75 12.02 4.28
N ILE A 46 0.45 11.99 4.85
CA ILE A 46 0.71 11.51 6.19
C ILE A 46 0.99 12.71 7.09
N ILE A 47 0.22 12.86 8.16
CA ILE A 47 0.41 13.92 9.15
C ILE A 47 0.84 13.27 10.46
N PHE A 48 2.02 13.62 10.91
CA PHE A 48 2.51 13.23 12.24
C PHE A 48 2.28 14.39 13.20
N LYS A 49 1.45 14.15 14.23
CA LYS A 49 1.19 15.12 15.29
C LYS A 49 1.09 14.40 16.62
N GLU A 50 1.85 14.89 17.60
CA GLU A 50 1.95 14.30 18.93
C GLU A 50 2.37 12.81 18.83
N LYS A 51 1.45 11.90 19.13
CA LYS A 51 1.64 10.43 19.10
C LYS A 51 0.75 9.74 18.07
N LYS A 52 0.21 10.49 17.11
CA LYS A 52 -0.74 9.98 16.12
C LYS A 52 -0.23 10.21 14.70
N ALA A 53 -0.51 9.23 13.85
CA ALA A 53 -0.31 9.30 12.42
C ALA A 53 -1.66 9.34 11.73
N LEU A 54 -1.96 10.45 11.05
CA LEU A 54 -3.11 10.57 10.16
C LEU A 54 -2.67 10.20 8.74
N VAL A 55 -3.31 9.21 8.13
CA VAL A 55 -3.02 8.74 6.77
C VAL A 55 -4.23 9.02 5.89
N ASP A 56 -4.14 10.07 5.07
CA ASP A 56 -5.23 10.57 4.25
C ASP A 56 -5.04 10.22 2.77
N PHE A 57 -5.94 9.39 2.24
CA PHE A 57 -6.00 9.02 0.84
C PHE A 57 -7.14 9.70 0.06
N SER A 58 -7.86 10.65 0.66
CA SER A 58 -9.07 11.26 0.11
C SER A 58 -8.87 12.07 -1.19
N GLY A 59 -7.60 12.28 -1.60
CA GLY A 59 -7.20 12.87 -2.87
C GLY A 59 -6.91 11.88 -3.99
N SER A 60 -7.06 10.57 -3.76
CA SER A 60 -6.87 9.53 -4.78
C SER A 60 -7.99 9.53 -5.82
N ALA A 61 -7.76 8.88 -6.97
CA ALA A 61 -8.72 8.77 -8.07
C ALA A 61 -10.05 8.14 -7.64
N SER A 62 -11.13 8.45 -8.36
CA SER A 62 -12.40 7.72 -8.27
C SER A 62 -12.21 6.23 -8.59
N GLN A 63 -13.10 5.38 -8.07
CA GLN A 63 -13.13 3.97 -8.48
C GLN A 63 -13.32 3.86 -10.00
N VAL A 64 -12.64 2.90 -10.63
CA VAL A 64 -12.58 2.71 -12.08
C VAL A 64 -13.40 1.50 -12.53
N LYS A 65 -13.54 1.31 -13.84
CA LYS A 65 -14.33 0.20 -14.40
C LYS A 65 -13.59 -1.13 -14.30
N GLY A 66 -12.27 -1.10 -14.47
CA GLY A 66 -11.39 -2.25 -14.37
C GLY A 66 -11.30 -2.87 -12.99
N CYS A 67 -10.49 -3.92 -12.89
CA CYS A 67 -10.41 -4.73 -11.67
C CYS A 67 -9.41 -4.20 -10.63
N VAL A 68 -8.70 -3.11 -10.91
CA VAL A 68 -7.68 -2.48 -10.05
C VAL A 68 -8.27 -1.64 -8.91
N ASN A 69 -9.54 -1.84 -8.55
CA ASN A 69 -10.12 -1.18 -7.39
C ASN A 69 -9.79 -1.94 -6.10
N ALA A 70 -9.43 -1.22 -5.05
CA ALA A 70 -9.17 -1.77 -3.73
C ALA A 70 -10.30 -1.44 -2.74
N PRO A 71 -10.93 -2.45 -2.09
CA PRO A 71 -11.77 -2.24 -0.93
C PRO A 71 -10.99 -1.56 0.19
N LYS A 72 -11.67 -0.77 1.03
CA LYS A 72 -11.04 -0.06 2.16
C LYS A 72 -10.19 -0.97 3.05
N ALA A 73 -10.59 -2.22 3.25
CA ALA A 73 -9.85 -3.20 4.05
C ALA A 73 -8.43 -3.46 3.50
N VAL A 74 -8.26 -3.46 2.18
CA VAL A 74 -6.95 -3.65 1.52
C VAL A 74 -6.04 -2.46 1.81
N THR A 75 -6.59 -1.25 1.71
CA THR A 75 -5.89 -0.01 2.04
C THR A 75 -5.48 0.03 3.50
N CYS A 76 -6.37 -0.36 4.42
CA CYS A 76 -6.02 -0.48 5.84
C CYS A 76 -4.88 -1.47 6.06
N SER A 77 -4.94 -2.66 5.43
CA SER A 77 -3.89 -3.67 5.54
C SER A 77 -2.54 -3.17 5.02
N ALA A 78 -2.51 -2.46 3.89
CA ALA A 78 -1.29 -1.88 3.34
C ALA A 78 -0.68 -0.81 4.27
N VAL A 79 -1.51 0.05 4.87
CA VAL A 79 -1.06 1.02 5.88
C VAL A 79 -0.46 0.29 7.09
N TYR A 80 -1.18 -0.68 7.66
CA TYR A 80 -0.69 -1.41 8.82
C TYR A 80 0.59 -2.18 8.51
N TYR A 81 0.70 -2.80 7.33
CA TYR A 81 1.91 -3.47 6.89
C TYR A 81 3.12 -2.52 6.93
N VAL A 82 3.00 -1.32 6.34
CA VAL A 82 4.11 -0.35 6.31
C VAL A 82 4.52 0.10 7.71
N PHE A 83 3.55 0.46 8.56
CA PHE A 83 3.84 0.89 9.93
C PHE A 83 4.40 -0.24 10.80
N LEU A 84 3.95 -1.49 10.62
CA LEU A 84 4.51 -2.65 11.32
C LEU A 84 5.92 -2.98 10.86
N SER A 85 6.21 -2.87 9.56
CA SER A 85 7.57 -3.00 9.03
C SER A 85 8.51 -1.95 9.65
N LEU A 86 8.05 -0.71 9.78
CA LEU A 86 8.80 0.34 10.49
C LEU A 86 8.93 0.04 11.99
N LEU A 87 7.89 -0.47 12.65
CA LEU A 87 7.94 -0.81 14.07
C LEU A 87 9.03 -1.87 14.35
N ASN A 88 9.19 -2.85 13.45
CA ASN A 88 10.23 -3.87 13.55
C ASN A 88 11.66 -3.29 13.51
N THR A 89 11.86 -2.08 12.97
CA THR A 89 13.18 -1.42 12.96
C THR A 89 13.61 -0.92 14.34
N ILE A 90 12.66 -0.75 15.27
CA ILE A 90 12.93 -0.22 16.61
C ILE A 90 12.81 -1.27 17.72
N GLY A 91 12.45 -2.51 17.38
CA GLY A 91 12.40 -3.65 18.31
C GLY A 91 11.36 -4.70 17.91
N GLU A 92 11.35 -5.82 18.64
CA GLU A 92 10.34 -6.86 18.50
C GLU A 92 9.15 -6.59 19.43
N TYR A 93 7.96 -6.45 18.85
CA TYR A 93 6.74 -6.15 19.59
C TYR A 93 5.60 -7.11 19.18
N PRO A 94 4.71 -7.49 20.11
CA PRO A 94 3.57 -8.31 19.79
C PRO A 94 2.60 -7.56 18.86
N ILE A 95 2.32 -8.14 17.69
CA ILE A 95 1.42 -7.53 16.70
C ILE A 95 -0.03 -7.82 17.10
N ASN A 96 -0.78 -6.78 17.42
CA ASN A 96 -2.21 -6.85 17.70
C ASN A 96 -2.87 -5.48 17.47
N HIS A 97 -4.18 -5.38 17.68
CA HIS A 97 -4.96 -4.16 17.48
C HIS A 97 -4.43 -2.93 18.25
N GLY A 98 -3.66 -3.12 19.32
CA GLY A 98 -2.97 -2.02 20.01
C GLY A 98 -2.06 -1.21 19.08
N CYS A 99 -1.33 -1.88 18.18
CA CYS A 99 -0.45 -1.23 17.19
C CYS A 99 -1.19 -0.29 16.24
N PHE A 100 -2.49 -0.50 16.03
CA PHE A 100 -3.27 0.26 15.05
C PHE A 100 -3.97 1.47 15.66
N LYS A 101 -4.17 1.50 16.98
CA LYS A 101 -4.87 2.60 17.67
C LYS A 101 -4.26 4.00 17.40
N PRO A 102 -2.93 4.18 17.28
CA PRO A 102 -2.33 5.49 16.98
C PRO A 102 -2.42 5.92 15.51
N ILE A 103 -2.92 5.06 14.62
CA ILE A 103 -2.97 5.29 13.18
C ILE A 103 -4.43 5.53 12.76
N GLU A 104 -4.70 6.71 12.23
CA GLU A 104 -6.02 7.08 11.73
C GLU A 104 -6.00 7.09 10.20
N ILE A 105 -6.89 6.34 9.56
CA ILE A 105 -6.94 6.21 8.11
C ILE A 105 -8.17 6.93 7.56
N ILE A 106 -7.92 8.00 6.79
CA ILE A 106 -8.95 8.82 6.15
C ILE A 106 -9.08 8.43 4.68
N THR A 107 -10.31 8.17 4.26
CA THR A 107 -10.70 7.83 2.89
C THR A 107 -12.07 8.45 2.59
N LYS A 108 -12.42 8.55 1.31
CA LYS A 108 -13.79 8.83 0.85
C LYS A 108 -14.42 7.54 0.34
N LEU A 109 -15.74 7.48 0.28
CA LEU A 109 -16.42 6.43 -0.47
C LEU A 109 -16.14 6.60 -1.97
N THR A 110 -16.29 5.50 -2.72
CA THR A 110 -16.24 5.48 -4.19
C THR A 110 -14.94 5.99 -4.83
N ILE A 111 -13.81 5.82 -4.15
CA ILE A 111 -12.46 6.07 -4.69
C ILE A 111 -11.68 4.77 -4.88
N ILE A 112 -10.62 4.80 -5.68
CA ILE A 112 -9.82 3.63 -6.08
C ILE A 112 -9.30 2.81 -4.89
N VAL A 113 -9.02 3.46 -3.75
CA VAL A 113 -8.52 2.83 -2.51
C VAL A 113 -9.60 2.64 -1.43
N SER A 114 -10.85 2.91 -1.73
CA SER A 114 -12.00 2.64 -0.85
C SER A 114 -13.23 2.40 -1.71
N ALA A 115 -13.08 1.45 -2.63
CA ALA A 115 -14.06 1.14 -3.63
C ALA A 115 -15.27 0.45 -3.01
N THR A 116 -16.45 0.71 -3.58
CA THR A 116 -17.71 0.13 -3.15
C THR A 116 -18.34 -0.65 -4.30
N TYR A 117 -19.16 -1.65 -3.94
CA TYR A 117 -19.98 -2.39 -4.91
C TYR A 117 -20.71 -1.42 -5.86
N PRO A 118 -20.76 -1.68 -7.19
CA PRO A 118 -20.42 -2.93 -7.89
C PRO A 118 -19.01 -2.99 -8.53
N SER A 119 -18.02 -2.18 -8.09
CA SER A 119 -16.68 -2.19 -8.71
C SER A 119 -16.01 -3.57 -8.66
N ALA A 120 -15.29 -3.94 -9.73
CA ALA A 120 -14.44 -5.12 -9.74
C ALA A 120 -13.16 -4.88 -8.92
N VAL A 121 -12.80 -5.82 -8.04
CA VAL A 121 -11.73 -5.65 -7.04
C VAL A 121 -10.63 -6.71 -7.10
N ALA A 122 -10.64 -7.59 -8.11
CA ALA A 122 -9.71 -8.71 -8.19
C ALA A 122 -8.23 -8.26 -8.26
N GLY A 123 -7.94 -7.15 -8.95
CA GLY A 123 -6.62 -6.53 -9.04
C GLY A 123 -6.26 -5.67 -7.82
N GLY A 124 -7.23 -5.32 -6.96
CA GLY A 124 -6.99 -4.44 -5.81
C GLY A 124 -5.98 -4.98 -4.81
N ASN A 125 -6.03 -6.29 -4.53
CA ASN A 125 -5.11 -6.94 -3.59
C ASN A 125 -3.70 -7.11 -4.15
N VAL A 126 -3.54 -7.14 -5.47
CA VAL A 126 -2.29 -7.59 -6.10
C VAL A 126 -1.55 -6.48 -6.85
N GLU A 127 -2.25 -5.49 -7.38
CA GLU A 127 -1.65 -4.32 -8.03
C GLU A 127 -1.79 -3.07 -7.15
N THR A 128 -3.04 -2.72 -6.82
CA THR A 128 -3.34 -1.45 -6.12
C THR A 128 -2.74 -1.42 -4.72
N SER A 129 -2.70 -2.55 -4.03
CA SER A 129 -2.04 -2.67 -2.73
C SER A 129 -0.54 -2.36 -2.80
N GLN A 130 0.15 -2.78 -3.87
CA GLN A 130 1.57 -2.49 -4.09
C GLN A 130 1.75 -0.99 -4.27
N ARG A 131 0.92 -0.35 -5.12
CA ARG A 131 0.99 1.09 -5.32
C ARG A 131 0.63 1.89 -4.07
N ILE A 132 -0.29 1.40 -3.23
CA ILE A 132 -0.57 2.00 -1.91
C ILE A 132 0.68 1.93 -1.01
N VAL A 133 1.39 0.81 -1.00
CA VAL A 133 2.66 0.69 -0.25
C VAL A 133 3.71 1.64 -0.81
N ASP A 134 3.87 1.74 -2.13
CA ASP A 134 4.85 2.63 -2.75
C ASP A 134 4.60 4.10 -2.40
N VAL A 135 3.36 4.58 -2.44
CA VAL A 135 3.06 5.97 -2.04
C VAL A 135 3.27 6.21 -0.55
N LEU A 136 2.97 5.22 0.30
CA LEU A 136 3.23 5.30 1.73
C LEU A 136 4.72 5.42 2.00
N LEU A 137 5.54 4.54 1.41
CA LEU A 137 6.99 4.58 1.53
C LEU A 137 7.56 5.87 0.94
N GLY A 138 7.09 6.33 -0.23
CA GLY A 138 7.50 7.59 -0.84
C GLY A 138 7.17 8.83 0.01
N ALA A 139 6.08 8.81 0.78
CA ALA A 139 5.79 9.86 1.75
C ALA A 139 6.67 9.73 3.00
N LEU A 140 6.85 8.51 3.51
CA LEU A 140 7.65 8.22 4.70
C LEU A 140 9.15 8.43 4.48
N SER A 141 9.66 8.32 3.26
CA SER A 141 11.09 8.57 2.97
C SER A 141 11.49 10.01 3.28
N LYS A 142 10.53 10.94 3.25
CA LYS A 142 10.73 12.33 3.67
C LYS A 142 10.81 12.50 5.19
N ALA A 143 10.16 11.62 5.95
CA ALA A 143 10.16 11.63 7.42
C ALA A 143 11.28 10.74 8.01
N PHE A 144 11.65 9.67 7.31
CA PHE A 144 12.62 8.65 7.72
C PHE A 144 13.61 8.31 6.58
N PRO A 145 14.41 9.28 6.09
CA PRO A 145 15.22 9.10 4.88
C PRO A 145 16.23 7.94 4.97
N GLU A 146 16.76 7.67 6.16
CA GLU A 146 17.75 6.60 6.39
C GLU A 146 17.12 5.20 6.56
N LEU A 147 15.79 5.11 6.71
CA LEU A 147 15.09 3.82 6.94
C LEU A 147 14.33 3.33 5.72
N ILE A 148 13.95 4.22 4.81
CA ILE A 148 13.10 3.87 3.68
C ILE A 148 13.97 3.54 2.46
N PRO A 149 13.89 2.32 1.91
CA PRO A 149 14.62 1.97 0.70
C PRO A 149 14.02 2.67 -0.54
N ALA A 150 14.75 2.62 -1.66
CA ALA A 150 14.17 2.94 -2.95
C ALA A 150 12.96 2.05 -3.27
N SER A 151 12.04 2.55 -4.12
CA SER A 151 10.84 1.82 -4.52
C SER A 151 11.16 0.47 -5.15
N SER A 152 10.28 -0.49 -4.91
CA SER A 152 10.35 -1.83 -5.49
C SER A 152 9.70 -1.84 -6.88
N CYS A 153 9.45 -3.04 -7.42
CA CYS A 153 8.80 -3.27 -8.71
C CYS A 153 7.38 -2.67 -8.81
N GLY A 154 6.65 -2.54 -7.70
CA GLY A 154 5.30 -1.96 -7.67
C GLY A 154 4.20 -2.82 -8.31
N THR A 155 4.49 -4.09 -8.62
CA THR A 155 3.55 -5.10 -9.14
C THR A 155 3.93 -6.50 -8.66
N MET A 156 2.95 -7.41 -8.58
CA MET A 156 3.17 -8.84 -8.29
C MET A 156 3.45 -9.69 -9.54
N ASN A 157 3.56 -9.09 -10.74
CA ASN A 157 3.76 -9.79 -12.03
C ASN A 157 2.70 -10.88 -12.28
N ASN A 158 1.42 -10.53 -12.11
CA ASN A 158 0.34 -11.52 -12.16
C ASN A 158 0.10 -12.09 -13.56
N LEU A 159 -0.10 -13.40 -13.64
CA LEU A 159 -0.72 -14.04 -14.79
C LEU A 159 -2.25 -13.92 -14.65
N LEU A 160 -2.81 -12.87 -15.22
CA LEU A 160 -4.26 -12.62 -15.17
C LEU A 160 -4.99 -13.60 -16.11
N GLY A 161 -5.60 -14.63 -15.53
CA GLY A 161 -6.51 -15.53 -16.23
C GLY A 161 -6.38 -17.00 -15.83
N LYS A 162 -7.44 -17.78 -16.09
CA LYS A 162 -7.37 -19.24 -16.00
C LYS A 162 -6.81 -19.77 -17.32
N VAL A 163 -5.59 -20.29 -17.29
CA VAL A 163 -5.00 -21.02 -18.42
C VAL A 163 -5.16 -22.52 -18.17
N ASN A 164 -5.78 -23.24 -19.10
CA ASN A 164 -5.77 -24.71 -19.09
C ASN A 164 -4.77 -25.17 -20.16
N LEU A 165 -3.84 -26.03 -19.78
CA LEU A 165 -2.86 -26.62 -20.68
C LEU A 165 -3.01 -28.15 -20.59
N PHE A 166 -3.04 -28.82 -21.74
CA PHE A 166 -2.85 -30.26 -21.82
C PHE A 166 -1.36 -30.51 -22.06
N VAL A 167 -0.74 -31.31 -21.20
CA VAL A 167 0.71 -31.59 -21.25
C VAL A 167 0.98 -33.08 -21.31
N GLU A 168 2.03 -33.45 -22.02
CA GLU A 168 2.53 -34.82 -22.16
C GLU A 168 3.89 -35.00 -21.45
N ARG A 169 4.33 -36.25 -21.31
CA ARG A 169 5.62 -36.57 -20.68
C ARG A 169 6.77 -36.01 -21.53
N GLY A 170 7.42 -34.97 -21.04
CA GLY A 170 8.56 -34.31 -21.70
C GLY A 170 8.34 -32.81 -21.92
N ASP A 171 7.10 -32.35 -21.78
CA ASP A 171 6.76 -30.93 -21.90
C ASP A 171 7.37 -30.10 -20.77
N LYS A 172 7.69 -28.85 -21.10
CA LYS A 172 8.19 -27.84 -20.15
C LYS A 172 7.35 -26.59 -20.24
N ILE A 173 6.84 -26.14 -19.10
CA ILE A 173 6.20 -24.83 -18.97
C ILE A 173 7.28 -23.84 -18.51
N ILE A 174 7.53 -22.82 -19.33
CA ILE A 174 8.45 -21.74 -19.02
C ILE A 174 7.62 -20.47 -18.84
N ILE A 175 7.73 -19.85 -17.68
CA ILE A 175 7.09 -18.56 -17.38
C ILE A 175 8.21 -17.53 -17.35
N GLU A 176 8.27 -16.71 -18.39
CA GLU A 176 9.19 -15.57 -18.45
C GLU A 176 8.44 -14.33 -17.99
N THR A 177 8.85 -13.78 -16.85
CA THR A 177 8.39 -12.48 -16.38
C THR A 177 9.50 -11.46 -16.59
N PRO A 178 9.20 -10.18 -16.85
CA PRO A 178 10.22 -9.15 -17.02
C PRO A 178 11.03 -8.84 -15.74
N GLY A 179 10.93 -9.65 -14.68
CA GLY A 179 11.74 -9.56 -13.46
C GLY A 179 11.43 -8.36 -12.56
N GLY A 180 10.73 -7.34 -13.06
CA GLY A 180 10.48 -6.11 -12.34
C GLY A 180 11.71 -5.20 -12.26
N GLY A 181 11.46 -3.89 -12.26
CA GLY A 181 12.48 -2.85 -12.20
C GLY A 181 12.01 -1.59 -12.92
N GLY A 182 11.61 -0.56 -12.17
CA GLY A 182 11.19 0.71 -12.73
C GLY A 182 12.30 1.75 -12.64
N TRP A 183 12.63 2.38 -13.77
CA TRP A 183 12.98 3.80 -13.76
C TRP A 183 12.18 4.47 -14.89
N ARG A 184 11.25 5.34 -14.49
CA ARG A 184 10.51 6.24 -15.39
C ARG A 184 11.52 7.05 -16.20
N LYS A 185 11.30 7.20 -17.51
CA LYS A 185 12.06 8.17 -18.32
C LYS A 185 11.88 9.56 -17.71
N GLU A 186 13.00 10.24 -17.44
CA GLU A 186 13.00 11.68 -17.23
C GLU A 186 12.44 12.33 -18.51
N GLU A 187 11.42 13.17 -18.36
CA GLU A 187 11.00 14.16 -19.36
C GLU A 187 11.82 15.43 -19.21
#